data_AF-A0A840YEB8-F1
#
_entry.id   AF-A0A840YEB8-F1
#
_cell.length_a   1.000
_cell.length_b   1.000
_cell.length_c   1.000
_cell.angle_alpha   90.00
_cell.angle_beta   90.00
_cell.angle_gamma   90.00
#
_symmetry.space_group_name_H-M   'P 1'
#
loop_
_entity.id
_entity.type
_entity.pdbx_description
1 polymer ?
#
loop_
_entity_poly.entity_id
_entity_poly.type
_entity_poly.pdbx_seq_one_letter_code
_entity_poly.pdbx_strand_id
1 'polypeptide(L)'
;MVGPNLAKNDAMLARIRSLFIIKTKFEAFLIIYGLATGAVERGMHYLQQYPGLSGQALFTLCPVAVFMAGAKILDSLYDPE
;
A
#
# COMPACT_ATOMS: atom_id res chain seq x y z
N MET A 1 -17.49 25.92 25.68
CA MET A 1 -16.74 25.05 26.60
C MET A 1 -16.58 23.69 25.91
N VAL A 2 -15.48 23.49 25.17
CA VAL A 2 -15.19 22.20 24.51
C VAL A 2 -14.63 21.25 25.57
N GLY A 3 -15.30 20.12 25.80
CA GLY A 3 -14.93 19.17 26.85
C GLY A 3 -13.59 18.48 26.57
N PRO A 4 -12.83 18.10 27.62
CA PRO A 4 -11.49 17.51 27.50
C PRO A 4 -11.43 16.19 26.71
N ASN A 5 -12.57 15.54 26.48
CA ASN A 5 -12.65 14.31 25.68
C ASN A 5 -12.55 14.56 24.17
N LEU A 6 -12.97 15.72 23.66
CA LEU A 6 -12.90 16.00 22.21
C LEU A 6 -11.45 16.23 21.76
N ALA A 7 -10.70 17.04 22.53
CA ALA A 7 -9.27 17.30 22.27
C ALA A 7 -8.39 16.04 22.32
N LYS A 8 -8.72 15.07 23.19
CA LYS A 8 -8.04 13.76 23.23
C LYS A 8 -8.28 12.93 21.98
N ASN A 9 -9.52 12.93 21.47
CA ASN A 9 -9.87 12.22 20.24
C ASN A 9 -9.14 12.84 19.04
N ASP A 10 -9.12 14.18 18.96
CA ASP A 10 -8.42 14.90 17.89
C ASP A 10 -6.91 14.57 17.87
N ALA A 11 -6.28 14.52 19.04
CA ALA A 11 -4.87 14.13 19.18
C ALA A 11 -4.62 12.66 18.81
N MET A 12 -5.55 11.74 19.13
CA MET A 12 -5.45 10.33 18.76
C MET A 12 -5.61 10.13 17.25
N LEU A 13 -6.58 10.81 16.63
CA LEU A 13 -6.80 10.80 15.18
C LEU A 13 -5.58 11.37 14.42
N ALA A 14 -4.94 12.42 14.93
CA ALA A 14 -3.71 12.96 14.34
C ALA A 14 -2.54 11.95 14.37
N ARG A 15 -2.38 11.19 15.46
CA ARG A 15 -1.36 10.14 15.56
C ARG A 15 -1.62 8.97 14.60
N ILE A 16 -2.87 8.52 14.46
CA ILE A 16 -3.21 7.46 13.51
C ILE A 16 -2.92 7.91 12.07
N ARG A 17 -3.21 9.16 11.72
CA ARG A 17 -2.86 9.72 10.40
C ARG A 17 -1.37 9.74 10.14
N SER A 18 -0.55 9.96 11.16
CA SER A 18 0.91 9.97 11.01
C SER A 18 1.51 8.62 10.61
N LEU A 19 0.79 7.51 10.85
CA LEU A 19 1.18 6.17 10.39
C LEU A 19 1.01 5.97 8.88
N PHE A 20 0.16 6.79 8.24
CA PHE A 20 -0.08 6.77 6.79
C PHE A 20 0.73 7.85 6.04
N ILE A 21 1.59 8.57 6.74
CA ILE A 21 2.48 9.56 6.14
C ILE A 21 3.82 8.88 5.88
N ILE A 22 4.16 8.72 4.61
CA ILE A 22 5.44 8.17 4.18
C ILE A 22 6.46 9.31 4.16
N LYS A 23 7.54 9.17 4.92
CA LYS A 23 8.57 10.22 5.04
C LYS A 23 9.84 9.91 4.28
N THR A 24 10.14 8.63 4.07
CA THR A 24 11.42 8.22 3.49
C THR A 24 11.22 7.29 2.31
N LYS A 25 12.21 7.28 1.40
CA LYS A 25 12.25 6.33 0.28
C LYS A 25 12.27 4.88 0.79
N PHE A 26 12.91 4.62 1.93
CA PHE A 26 12.95 3.30 2.55
C PHE A 26 11.56 2.82 3.01
N GLU A 27 10.77 3.69 3.66
CA GLU A 27 9.38 3.37 4.04
C GLU A 27 8.53 3.06 2.81
N ALA A 28 8.67 3.83 1.73
CA ALA A 28 7.99 3.50 0.47
C ALA A 28 8.36 2.12 -0.06
N PHE A 29 9.65 1.77 -0.11
CA PHE A 29 10.07 0.44 -0.52
C PHE A 29 9.52 -0.66 0.38
N LEU A 30 9.44 -0.42 1.69
CA LEU A 30 8.89 -1.39 2.65
C LEU A 30 7.39 -1.63 2.43
N ILE A 31 6.62 -0.58 2.13
CA ILE A 31 5.20 -0.68 1.77
C ILE A 31 5.02 -1.40 0.43
N ILE A 32 5.76 -1.01 -0.61
CA ILE A 32 5.69 -1.64 -1.94
C ILE A 32 6.04 -3.12 -1.82
N TYR A 33 7.04 -3.48 -1.03
CA TYR A 33 7.41 -4.87 -0.76
C TYR A 33 6.29 -5.65 -0.06
N GLY A 34 5.66 -5.06 0.96
CA GLY A 34 4.51 -5.68 1.63
C GLY A 34 3.32 -5.91 0.69
N LEU A 35 3.00 -4.92 -0.14
CA LEU A 35 1.95 -5.01 -1.16
C LEU A 35 2.27 -6.08 -2.20
N ALA A 36 3.52 -6.14 -2.68
CA ALA A 36 3.99 -7.13 -3.65
C ALA A 36 3.89 -8.55 -3.09
N THR A 37 4.32 -8.76 -1.84
CA THR A 37 4.27 -10.07 -1.19
C THR A 37 2.83 -10.58 -1.06
N GLY A 38 1.90 -9.73 -0.62
CA GLY A 38 0.48 -10.08 -0.55
C GLY A 38 -0.17 -10.31 -1.92
N ALA A 39 0.22 -9.54 -2.94
CA ALA A 39 -0.24 -9.70 -4.31
C ALA A 39 0.19 -11.04 -4.92
N VAL A 40 1.43 -11.47 -4.67
CA VAL A 40 1.94 -12.77 -5.15
C VAL A 40 1.23 -13.93 -4.46
N GLU A 41 1.03 -13.87 -3.14
CA GLU A 41 0.35 -14.94 -2.41
C GLU A 41 -1.11 -15.10 -2.84
N ARG A 42 -1.83 -13.98 -3.02
CA ARG A 42 -3.18 -13.98 -3.61
C ARG A 42 -3.18 -14.45 -5.06
N GLY A 43 -2.17 -14.03 -5.82
CA GLY A 43 -1.94 -14.46 -7.19
C GLY A 43 -1.81 -15.98 -7.31
N MET A 44 -1.01 -16.61 -6.45
CA MET A 44 -0.81 -18.05 -6.45
C MET A 44 -2.13 -18.80 -6.17
N HIS A 45 -2.97 -18.24 -5.30
CA HIS A 45 -4.29 -18.78 -5.04
C HIS A 45 -5.19 -18.75 -6.30
N TYR A 46 -5.07 -17.72 -7.15
CA TYR A 46 -5.80 -17.66 -8.43
C TYR A 46 -5.34 -18.71 -9.44
N LEU A 47 -4.04 -19.06 -9.47
CA LEU A 47 -3.55 -20.16 -10.31
C LEU A 47 -4.12 -21.52 -9.90
N GLN A 48 -4.28 -21.76 -8.61
CA GLN A 48 -4.83 -23.03 -8.10
C GLN A 48 -6.35 -23.12 -8.34
N GLN A 49 -7.06 -22.01 -8.22
CA GLN A 49 -8.51 -21.98 -8.26
C GLN A 49 -9.07 -21.86 -9.68
N TYR A 50 -8.32 -21.25 -10.61
CA TYR A 50 -8.68 -21.09 -12.01
C TYR A 50 -7.54 -21.56 -12.91
N PRO A 51 -7.39 -22.88 -13.12
CA PRO A 51 -6.37 -23.42 -14.01
C PRO A 51 -6.66 -22.99 -15.45
N GLY A 52 -5.79 -22.18 -16.04
CA GLY A 52 -5.91 -21.68 -17.41
C GLY A 52 -5.28 -20.31 -17.62
N LEU A 53 -5.49 -19.74 -18.82
CA LEU A 53 -4.99 -18.42 -19.21
C LEU A 53 -5.53 -17.30 -18.31
N SER A 54 -6.75 -17.44 -17.79
CA SER A 54 -7.37 -16.45 -16.89
C SER A 54 -6.66 -16.38 -15.54
N GLY A 55 -6.24 -17.50 -14.96
CA GLY A 55 -5.47 -17.53 -13.71
C GLY A 55 -4.09 -16.88 -13.85
N GLN A 56 -3.43 -17.09 -14.99
CA GLN A 56 -2.15 -16.45 -15.30
C GLN A 56 -2.28 -14.95 -15.59
N ALA A 57 -3.34 -14.53 -16.28
CA ALA A 57 -3.65 -13.13 -16.50
C ALA A 57 -3.94 -12.39 -15.18
N LEU A 58 -4.74 -13.00 -14.29
CA LEU A 58 -5.03 -12.44 -12.96
C LEU A 58 -3.77 -12.41 -12.06
N PHE A 59 -2.94 -13.45 -12.14
CA PHE A 59 -1.65 -13.50 -11.44
C PHE A 59 -0.71 -12.40 -11.87
N THR A 60 -0.63 -12.09 -13.16
CA THR A 60 0.30 -11.08 -13.70
C THR A 60 -0.22 -9.66 -13.52
N LEU A 61 -1.54 -9.45 -13.63
CA LEU A 61 -2.17 -8.15 -13.38
C LEU A 61 -1.99 -7.65 -11.95
N CYS A 62 -2.00 -8.54 -10.96
CA CYS A 62 -1.88 -8.17 -9.55
C CYS A 62 -0.54 -7.47 -9.21
N PRO A 63 0.64 -8.03 -9.50
CA PRO A 63 1.91 -7.33 -9.33
C PRO A 63 2.08 -6.14 -10.28
N VAL A 64 1.50 -6.16 -11.50
CA VAL A 64 1.50 -4.98 -12.40
C VAL A 64 0.79 -3.79 -11.75
N ALA A 65 -0.34 -4.01 -11.07
CA ALA A 65 -1.02 -2.97 -10.30
C ALA A 65 -0.15 -2.44 -9.14
N VAL A 66 0.57 -3.33 -8.44
CA VAL A 66 1.52 -2.94 -7.38
C VAL A 66 2.66 -2.09 -7.93
N PHE A 67 3.19 -2.40 -9.12
CA PHE A 67 4.21 -1.57 -9.76
C PHE A 67 3.69 -0.17 -10.11
N MET A 68 2.47 -0.04 -10.65
CA MET A 68 1.87 1.28 -10.91
C MET A 68 1.67 2.09 -9.64
N ALA A 69 1.18 1.45 -8.57
CA ALA A 69 1.03 2.08 -7.26
C ALA A 69 2.40 2.48 -6.67
N GLY A 70 3.39 1.60 -6.76
CA GLY A 70 4.76 1.86 -6.29
C GLY A 70 5.42 3.01 -7.03
N ALA A 71 5.24 3.09 -8.35
CA ALA A 71 5.72 4.23 -9.15
C ALA A 71 5.11 5.55 -8.66
N LYS A 72 3.79 5.59 -8.40
CA LYS A 72 3.13 6.80 -7.87
C LYS A 72 3.59 7.19 -6.46
N ILE A 73 3.81 6.20 -5.59
CA ILE A 73 4.35 6.45 -4.24
C ILE A 73 5.76 7.04 -4.35
N LEU A 74 6.61 6.49 -5.21
CA LEU A 74 7.99 6.94 -5.37
C LEU A 74 8.07 8.33 -6.03
N ASP A 75 7.21 8.59 -7.01
CA ASP A 75 7.02 9.89 -7.68
C ASP A 75 6.62 10.98 -6.68
N SER A 76 5.75 10.65 -5.72
CA SER A 76 5.31 11.59 -4.67
C SER A 76 6.39 11.91 -3.63
N LEU A 77 7.47 11.12 -3.58
CA LEU A 77 8.62 11.33 -2.70
C LEU A 77 9.82 11.93 -3.43
N TYR A 78 9.73 12.08 -4.74
CA TYR A 78 10.76 12.71 -5.56
C TYR A 78 10.43 14.19 -5.65
N ASP A 79 10.94 14.97 -4.70
CA ASP A 79 11.05 16.42 -4.82
C ASP A 79 12.29 16.72 -5.69
N PRO A 80 12.14 17.31 -6.89
CA PRO A 80 13.27 17.77 -7.69
C PRO A 80 13.81 19.08 -7.09
N GLU A 81 14.75 18.98 -6.14
CA GLU A 81 15.73 20.05 -5.87
C GLU A 81 17.00 19.85 -6.70
#